data_AF-A0A4Y2ICF7-F1
#
_entry.id   AF-A0A4Y2ICF7-F1
#
_cell.length_a   1.000
_cell.length_b   1.000
_cell.length_c   1.000
_cell.angle_alpha   90.00
_cell.angle_beta   90.00
_cell.angle_gamma   90.00
#
_symmetry.space_group_name_H-M   'P 1'
#
loop_
_entity.id
_entity.type
_entity.pdbx_description
1 polymer ?
#
loop_
_entity_poly.entity_id
_entity_poly.type
_entity_poly.pdbx_seq_one_letter_code
_entity_poly.pdbx_strand_id
1 'polypeptide(L)'
;MKQFVKTLPKEGECFKYLFDQFLGLSEIKLKEGVFVGPDIRKIMKDENFETKMEANERKAWESFKLVITSFPGNKKDPNYKSIVEEMIKNFKILGCSMSLKVHFLDSHLDYFPENLGAVSEEQVERFHQDIKEMERRYQGKWNVSMIADCCWMIQRDNPCKVHERKSDKRTLELKKKRYSQDL
;
A
#
# COMPACT_ATOMS: atom_id res chain seq x y z
N MET A 1 -10.70 -4.13 -5.42
CA MET A 1 -10.31 -2.91 -6.17
C MET A 1 -10.40 -3.07 -7.68
N LYS A 2 -9.54 -3.87 -8.33
CA LYS A 2 -9.55 -4.02 -9.81
C LYS A 2 -10.94 -4.27 -10.39
N GLN A 3 -11.64 -5.29 -9.90
CA GLN A 3 -12.97 -5.65 -10.39
C GLN A 3 -14.03 -4.59 -10.11
N PHE A 4 -13.98 -3.97 -8.92
CA PHE A 4 -14.84 -2.86 -8.56
C PHE A 4 -14.73 -1.72 -9.58
N VAL A 5 -13.51 -1.24 -9.86
CA VAL A 5 -13.28 -0.12 -10.78
C VAL A 5 -13.63 -0.46 -12.23
N LYS A 6 -13.43 -1.72 -12.65
CA LYS A 6 -13.85 -2.17 -13.99
C LYS A 6 -15.35 -2.04 -14.19
N THR A 7 -16.13 -2.36 -13.16
CA THR A 7 -17.60 -2.35 -13.19
C THR A 7 -18.20 -0.95 -13.06
N LEU A 8 -17.47 0.03 -12.53
CA LEU A 8 -17.96 1.41 -12.44
C LEU A 8 -18.33 1.99 -13.83
N PRO A 9 -19.46 2.70 -13.96
CA PRO A 9 -19.82 3.46 -15.16
C PRO A 9 -18.74 4.49 -15.48
N LYS A 10 -18.28 4.54 -16.74
CA LYS A 10 -17.14 5.41 -17.14
C LYS A 10 -17.51 6.89 -17.12
N GLU A 11 -18.78 7.17 -17.34
CA GLU A 11 -19.36 8.51 -17.30
C GLU A 11 -19.87 8.89 -15.89
N GLY A 12 -19.86 7.95 -14.94
CA GLY A 12 -20.32 8.13 -13.57
C GLY A 12 -19.43 9.05 -12.75
N GLU A 13 -20.01 9.73 -11.76
CA GLU A 13 -19.29 10.68 -10.90
C GLU A 13 -18.14 10.01 -10.13
N CYS A 14 -18.37 8.80 -9.62
CA CYS A 14 -17.37 7.98 -8.92
C CYS A 14 -16.11 7.73 -9.76
N PHE A 15 -16.28 7.35 -11.03
CA PHE A 15 -15.16 7.07 -11.93
C PHE A 15 -14.42 8.36 -12.33
N LYS A 16 -15.16 9.44 -12.61
CA LYS A 16 -14.57 10.76 -12.90
C LYS A 16 -13.74 11.27 -11.73
N TYR A 17 -14.25 11.14 -10.51
CA TYR A 17 -13.53 11.52 -9.30
C TYR A 17 -12.23 10.72 -9.13
N LEU A 18 -12.26 9.40 -9.38
CA LEU A 18 -11.05 8.57 -9.38
C LEU A 18 -10.03 9.05 -10.42
N PHE A 19 -10.48 9.44 -11.61
CA PHE A 19 -9.60 9.96 -12.64
C PHE A 19 -8.90 11.25 -12.19
N ASP A 20 -9.65 12.18 -11.61
CA ASP A 20 -9.12 13.46 -11.12
C ASP A 20 -8.16 13.29 -9.93
N GLN A 21 -8.37 12.29 -9.07
CA GLN A 21 -7.50 11.99 -7.93
C GLN A 21 -6.13 11.40 -8.32
N PHE A 22 -6.04 10.80 -9.52
CA PHE A 22 -4.87 10.08 -10.00
C PHE A 22 -4.42 10.60 -11.37
N LEU A 23 -4.17 11.90 -11.48
CA LEU A 23 -3.63 12.54 -12.70
C LEU A 23 -2.31 11.91 -13.22
N GLY A 24 -1.59 11.18 -12.37
CA GLY A 24 -0.38 10.43 -12.75
C GLY A 24 -0.63 9.05 -13.38
N LEU A 25 -1.88 8.54 -13.35
CA LEU A 25 -2.26 7.28 -13.99
C LEU A 25 -2.91 7.56 -15.35
N SER A 26 -2.50 6.83 -16.38
CA SER A 26 -3.18 6.86 -17.68
C SER A 26 -4.62 6.34 -17.54
N GLU A 27 -5.53 6.88 -18.33
CA GLU A 27 -6.93 6.42 -18.39
C GLU A 27 -7.07 4.90 -18.57
N ILE A 28 -6.20 4.29 -19.39
CA ILE A 28 -6.17 2.84 -19.62
C ILE A 28 -5.89 2.08 -18.32
N LYS A 29 -4.89 2.50 -17.55
CA LYS A 29 -4.56 1.90 -16.24
C LYS A 29 -5.72 2.04 -15.25
N LEU A 30 -6.41 3.18 -15.25
CA LEU A 30 -7.56 3.41 -14.39
C LEU A 30 -8.74 2.50 -14.79
N LYS A 31 -9.08 2.44 -16.09
CA LYS A 31 -10.12 1.56 -16.65
C LYS A 31 -9.82 0.08 -16.36
N GLU A 32 -8.55 -0.30 -16.45
CA GLU A 32 -8.10 -1.65 -16.13
C GLU A 32 -8.03 -1.95 -14.63
N GLY A 33 -8.25 -0.94 -13.77
CA GLY A 33 -8.21 -1.06 -12.32
C GLY A 33 -6.82 -1.39 -11.79
N VAL A 34 -5.78 -0.86 -12.42
CA VAL A 34 -4.37 -1.06 -12.04
C VAL A 34 -4.00 -0.05 -10.96
N PHE A 35 -4.05 -0.50 -9.71
CA PHE A 35 -3.69 0.28 -8.52
C PHE A 35 -2.59 -0.45 -7.74
N VAL A 36 -1.66 0.32 -7.18
CA VAL A 36 -0.69 -0.21 -6.20
C VAL A 36 -1.22 -0.06 -4.78
N GLY A 37 -0.59 -0.75 -3.81
CA GLY A 37 -1.02 -0.71 -2.40
C GLY A 37 -1.22 0.71 -1.84
N PRO A 38 -0.31 1.67 -2.06
CA PRO A 38 -0.49 3.06 -1.64
C PRO A 38 -1.73 3.74 -2.24
N ASP A 39 -2.03 3.52 -3.51
CA ASP A 39 -3.20 4.11 -4.16
C ASP A 39 -4.49 3.59 -3.51
N ILE A 40 -4.57 2.28 -3.29
CA ILE A 40 -5.71 1.64 -2.62
C ILE A 40 -5.88 2.23 -1.22
N ARG A 41 -4.79 2.34 -0.46
CA ARG A 41 -4.83 2.94 0.90
C ARG A 41 -5.23 4.42 0.89
N LYS A 42 -4.84 5.19 -0.14
CA LYS A 42 -5.25 6.59 -0.31
C LYS A 42 -6.76 6.68 -0.50
N ILE A 43 -7.31 5.88 -1.42
CA ILE A 43 -8.75 5.86 -1.73
C ILE A 43 -9.58 5.37 -0.54
N MET A 44 -9.09 4.37 0.18
CA MET A 44 -9.76 3.81 1.38
C MET A 44 -9.96 4.84 2.50
N LYS A 45 -9.14 5.90 2.54
CA LYS A 45 -9.22 6.98 3.55
C LYS A 45 -9.95 8.22 3.05
N ASP A 46 -10.34 8.24 1.77
CA ASP A 46 -10.94 9.41 1.15
C ASP A 46 -12.46 9.39 1.34
N GLU A 47 -12.95 10.13 2.34
CA GLU A 47 -14.38 10.23 2.63
C GLU A 47 -15.16 10.86 1.48
N ASN A 48 -14.54 11.76 0.70
CA ASN A 48 -15.20 12.41 -0.42
C ASN A 48 -15.49 11.41 -1.55
N PHE A 49 -14.65 10.38 -1.70
CA PHE A 49 -14.85 9.35 -2.70
C PHE A 49 -16.21 8.64 -2.52
N GLU A 50 -16.61 8.37 -1.28
CA GLU A 50 -17.85 7.67 -0.95
C GLU A 50 -19.10 8.52 -1.26
N THR A 51 -18.96 9.83 -1.18
CA THR A 51 -20.04 10.77 -1.53
C THR A 51 -20.36 10.75 -3.03
N LYS A 52 -19.40 10.35 -3.87
CA LYS A 52 -19.53 10.29 -5.34
C LYS A 52 -20.11 8.97 -5.85
N MET A 53 -20.37 8.02 -4.95
CA MET A 53 -20.91 6.71 -5.30
C MET A 53 -22.44 6.68 -5.32
N GLU A 54 -22.98 5.94 -6.27
CA GLU A 54 -24.38 5.53 -6.23
C GLU A 54 -24.65 4.48 -5.14
N ALA A 55 -25.91 4.19 -4.85
CA ALA A 55 -26.29 3.32 -3.74
C ALA A 55 -25.68 1.90 -3.83
N ASN A 56 -25.67 1.28 -5.02
CA ASN A 56 -25.11 -0.06 -5.20
C ASN A 56 -23.58 -0.05 -5.16
N GLU A 57 -22.95 0.98 -5.74
CA GLU A 57 -21.50 1.19 -5.69
C GLU A 57 -21.04 1.36 -4.24
N ARG A 58 -21.77 2.18 -3.46
CA ARG A 58 -21.46 2.43 -2.05
C ARG A 58 -21.57 1.17 -1.21
N LYS A 59 -22.63 0.38 -1.36
CA LYS A 59 -22.77 -0.91 -0.63
C LYS A 59 -21.64 -1.89 -0.95
N ALA A 60 -21.27 -2.01 -2.23
CA ALA A 60 -20.14 -2.83 -2.63
C ALA A 60 -18.81 -2.28 -2.07
N TRP A 61 -18.62 -0.96 -2.09
CA TRP A 61 -17.43 -0.32 -1.53
C TRP A 61 -17.31 -0.49 -0.02
N GLU A 62 -18.38 -0.28 0.73
CA GLU A 62 -18.41 -0.42 2.19
C GLU A 62 -18.12 -1.85 2.63
N SER A 63 -18.74 -2.84 1.98
CA SER A 63 -18.43 -4.25 2.25
C SER A 63 -17.00 -4.62 1.86
N PHE A 64 -16.46 -4.04 0.78
CA PHE A 64 -15.05 -4.22 0.40
C PHE A 64 -14.08 -3.57 1.41
N LYS A 65 -14.38 -2.36 1.88
CA LYS A 65 -13.63 -1.69 2.96
C LYS A 65 -13.59 -2.57 4.20
N LEU A 66 -14.74 -3.11 4.59
CA LEU A 66 -14.87 -3.96 5.77
C LEU A 66 -14.01 -5.22 5.68
N VAL A 67 -14.02 -5.91 4.52
CA VAL A 67 -13.12 -7.05 4.29
C VAL A 67 -11.65 -6.62 4.44
N ILE A 68 -11.24 -5.49 3.86
CA ILE A 68 -9.85 -5.02 3.95
C ILE A 68 -9.45 -4.58 5.35
N THR A 69 -10.36 -4.07 6.18
CA THR A 69 -10.02 -3.71 7.56
C THR A 69 -10.05 -4.91 8.50
N SER A 70 -10.90 -5.90 8.23
CA SER A 70 -11.10 -7.06 9.12
C SER A 70 -10.23 -8.28 8.78
N PHE A 71 -9.70 -8.37 7.56
CA PHE A 71 -8.98 -9.56 7.07
C PHE A 71 -7.46 -9.55 7.29
N PRO A 72 -6.67 -8.54 6.87
CA PRO A 72 -5.21 -8.56 6.94
C PRO A 72 -4.65 -8.30 8.36
N GLY A 73 -5.51 -8.18 9.37
CA GLY A 73 -5.09 -7.87 10.74
C GLY A 73 -4.35 -9.01 11.45
N ASN A 74 -3.77 -8.68 12.60
CA ASN A 74 -3.12 -9.66 13.48
C ASN A 74 -4.09 -10.64 14.15
N LYS A 75 -5.40 -10.33 14.09
CA LYS A 75 -6.49 -11.18 14.60
C LYS A 75 -7.59 -11.24 13.54
N LYS A 76 -7.94 -12.46 13.14
CA LYS A 76 -9.09 -12.75 12.28
C LYS A 76 -10.39 -12.42 13.01
N ASP A 77 -11.30 -11.70 12.35
CA ASP A 77 -12.61 -11.39 12.89
C ASP A 77 -13.48 -12.67 13.02
N PRO A 78 -14.18 -12.90 14.14
CA PRO A 78 -15.07 -14.06 14.29
C PRO A 78 -16.15 -14.15 13.21
N ASN A 79 -16.62 -13.01 12.70
CA ASN A 79 -17.67 -12.88 11.70
C ASN A 79 -17.10 -12.75 10.28
N TYR A 80 -15.84 -13.11 10.04
CA TYR A 80 -15.21 -12.90 8.73
C TYR A 80 -15.97 -13.59 7.59
N LYS A 81 -16.54 -14.78 7.84
CA LYS A 81 -17.26 -15.55 6.84
C LYS A 81 -18.47 -14.76 6.32
N SER A 82 -19.28 -14.21 7.23
CA SER A 82 -20.43 -13.39 6.85
C SER A 82 -20.01 -12.09 6.15
N ILE A 83 -18.90 -11.48 6.57
CA ILE A 83 -18.38 -10.25 5.94
C ILE A 83 -17.97 -10.53 4.48
N VAL A 84 -17.28 -11.64 4.23
CA VAL A 84 -16.88 -12.03 2.87
C VAL A 84 -18.08 -12.41 2.02
N GLU A 85 -19.03 -13.19 2.56
CA GLU A 85 -20.26 -13.56 1.86
C GLU A 85 -21.08 -12.31 1.46
N GLU A 86 -21.19 -11.33 2.36
CA GLU A 86 -21.85 -10.05 2.09
C GLU A 86 -21.16 -9.26 0.98
N MET A 87 -19.82 -9.15 1.02
CA MET A 87 -19.04 -8.49 -0.03
C MET A 87 -19.29 -9.15 -1.38
N ILE A 88 -19.26 -10.49 -1.45
CA ILE A 88 -19.47 -11.23 -2.71
C ILE A 88 -20.89 -11.00 -3.23
N LYS A 89 -21.89 -10.98 -2.36
CA LYS A 89 -23.28 -10.67 -2.74
C LYS A 89 -23.40 -9.27 -3.33
N ASN A 90 -22.82 -8.26 -2.67
CA ASN A 90 -22.84 -6.88 -3.16
C ASN A 90 -22.06 -6.72 -4.48
N PHE A 91 -20.95 -7.43 -4.64
CA PHE A 91 -20.18 -7.46 -5.89
C PHE A 91 -20.96 -8.11 -7.03
N LYS A 92 -21.71 -9.18 -6.77
CA LYS A 92 -22.61 -9.79 -7.75
C LYS A 92 -23.72 -8.83 -8.17
N ILE A 93 -24.34 -8.11 -7.23
CA ILE A 93 -25.38 -7.10 -7.51
C ILE A 93 -24.82 -5.96 -8.37
N LEU A 94 -23.60 -5.50 -8.06
CA LEU A 94 -22.95 -4.44 -8.83
C LEU A 94 -22.55 -4.91 -10.24
N GLY A 95 -22.43 -6.22 -10.48
CA GLY A 95 -21.97 -6.79 -11.76
C GLY A 95 -20.45 -6.98 -11.83
N CYS A 96 -19.78 -7.10 -10.69
CA CYS A 96 -18.34 -7.39 -10.66
C CYS A 96 -18.06 -8.84 -11.07
N SER A 97 -17.15 -9.02 -12.02
CA SER A 97 -16.68 -10.35 -12.38
C SER A 97 -15.85 -10.97 -11.25
N MET A 98 -15.97 -12.29 -11.07
CA MET A 98 -15.24 -13.00 -10.03
C MET A 98 -13.79 -13.20 -10.46
N SER A 99 -12.88 -12.40 -9.90
CA SER A 99 -11.45 -12.62 -10.10
C SER A 99 -10.97 -13.87 -9.34
N LEU A 100 -9.86 -14.46 -9.79
CA LEU A 100 -9.23 -15.59 -9.09
C LEU A 100 -8.99 -15.32 -7.59
N LYS A 101 -8.61 -14.07 -7.23
CA LYS A 101 -8.42 -13.69 -5.83
C LYS A 101 -9.72 -13.71 -5.02
N VAL A 102 -10.83 -13.26 -5.62
CA VAL A 102 -12.15 -13.27 -4.97
C VAL A 102 -12.67 -14.71 -4.85
N HIS A 103 -12.47 -15.53 -5.89
CA HIS A 103 -12.80 -16.94 -5.85
C HIS A 103 -12.01 -17.70 -4.78
N PHE A 104 -10.69 -17.50 -4.72
CA PHE A 104 -9.83 -18.11 -3.71
C PHE A 104 -10.24 -17.66 -2.31
N LEU A 105 -10.54 -16.37 -2.14
CA LEU A 105 -11.04 -15.84 -0.88
C LEU A 105 -12.32 -16.58 -0.48
N ASP A 106 -13.33 -16.68 -1.34
CA ASP A 106 -14.62 -17.35 -1.07
C ASP A 106 -14.48 -18.85 -0.76
N SER A 107 -13.71 -19.57 -1.60
CA SER A 107 -13.62 -21.03 -1.57
C SER A 107 -12.68 -21.57 -0.49
N HIS A 108 -11.66 -20.79 -0.10
CA HIS A 108 -10.58 -21.23 0.78
C HIS A 108 -10.41 -20.30 1.97
N LEU A 109 -11.52 -19.80 2.50
CA LEU A 109 -11.57 -18.97 3.71
C LEU A 109 -10.94 -19.65 4.94
N ASP A 110 -10.97 -20.98 4.98
CA ASP A 110 -10.43 -21.87 6.01
C ASP A 110 -8.91 -22.06 5.94
N TYR A 111 -8.30 -21.88 4.75
CA TYR A 111 -6.86 -21.99 4.54
C TYR A 111 -6.06 -20.87 5.26
N PHE A 112 -6.72 -19.74 5.54
CA PHE A 112 -6.07 -18.56 6.10
C PHE A 112 -5.83 -18.69 7.62
N PRO A 113 -4.56 -18.54 8.09
CA PRO A 113 -4.24 -18.59 9.52
C PRO A 113 -4.89 -17.43 10.30
N GLU A 114 -4.97 -17.57 11.62
CA GLU A 114 -5.59 -16.54 12.49
C GLU A 114 -4.85 -15.19 12.47
N ASN A 115 -3.54 -15.21 12.23
CA ASN A 115 -2.70 -14.02 12.12
C ASN A 115 -2.17 -13.88 10.69
N LEU A 116 -2.92 -13.16 9.86
CA LEU A 116 -2.55 -12.89 8.48
C LEU A 116 -1.47 -11.82 8.35
N GLY A 117 -1.46 -10.85 9.27
CA GLY A 117 -0.44 -9.80 9.30
C GLY A 117 0.99 -10.36 9.35
N ALA A 118 1.21 -11.45 10.10
CA ALA A 118 2.52 -12.10 10.23
C ALA A 118 3.01 -12.79 8.95
N VAL A 119 2.09 -13.22 8.07
CA VAL A 119 2.40 -13.94 6.82
C VAL A 119 2.19 -13.04 5.60
N SER A 120 1.74 -11.80 5.81
CA SER A 120 1.45 -10.87 4.73
C SER A 120 2.73 -10.37 4.04
N GLU A 121 2.64 -10.19 2.73
CA GLU A 121 3.71 -9.59 1.92
C GLU A 121 3.75 -8.05 2.02
N GLU A 122 2.98 -7.44 2.94
CA GLU A 122 2.93 -5.98 3.08
C GLU A 122 4.30 -5.37 3.40
N GLN A 123 5.13 -6.08 4.19
CA GLN A 123 6.49 -5.67 4.50
C GLN A 123 7.39 -5.68 3.26
N VAL A 124 7.21 -6.68 2.39
CA VAL A 124 7.94 -6.81 1.13
C VAL A 124 7.54 -5.70 0.17
N GLU A 125 6.24 -5.38 0.07
CA GLU A 125 5.75 -4.25 -0.75
C GLU A 125 6.30 -2.89 -0.27
N ARG A 126 6.37 -2.67 1.05
CA ARG A 126 7.00 -1.47 1.63
C ARG A 126 8.48 -1.39 1.27
N PHE A 127 9.20 -2.50 1.37
CA PHE A 127 10.62 -2.57 1.02
C PHE A 127 10.88 -2.22 -0.46
N HIS A 128 10.05 -2.69 -1.39
CA HIS A 128 10.16 -2.32 -2.80
C HIS A 128 9.95 -0.81 -3.03
N GLN A 129 9.05 -0.18 -2.27
CA GLN A 129 8.82 1.27 -2.36
C GLN A 129 10.00 2.07 -1.82
N ASP A 130 10.58 1.63 -0.71
CA ASP A 130 11.77 2.24 -0.12
C ASP A 130 12.98 2.12 -1.06
N ILE A 131 13.18 0.96 -1.70
CA ILE A 131 14.22 0.79 -2.73
C ILE A 131 13.98 1.73 -3.90
N LYS A 132 12.76 1.82 -4.43
CA LYS A 132 12.44 2.70 -5.57
C LYS A 132 12.77 4.16 -5.26
N GLU A 133 12.49 4.62 -4.03
CA GLU A 133 12.84 5.96 -3.58
C GLU A 133 14.36 6.14 -3.43
N MET A 134 15.07 5.11 -2.96
CA MET A 134 16.53 5.12 -2.93
C MET A 134 17.12 5.18 -4.34
N GLU A 135 16.68 4.35 -5.29
CA GLU A 135 17.12 4.43 -6.68
C GLU A 135 16.93 5.83 -7.26
N ARG A 136 15.79 6.48 -6.97
CA ARG A 136 15.53 7.86 -7.40
C ARG A 136 16.55 8.84 -6.82
N ARG A 137 16.84 8.77 -5.51
CA ARG A 137 17.81 9.66 -4.84
C ARG A 137 19.23 9.51 -5.40
N TYR A 138 19.62 8.29 -5.74
CA TYR A 138 20.94 7.98 -6.27
C TYR A 138 20.96 7.94 -7.82
N GLN A 139 19.89 8.38 -8.50
CA GLN A 139 19.80 8.45 -9.96
C GLN A 139 20.09 7.10 -10.65
N GLY A 140 19.64 5.99 -10.06
CA GLY A 140 19.89 4.63 -10.53
C GLY A 140 21.33 4.13 -10.33
N LYS A 141 22.19 4.89 -9.63
CA LYS A 141 23.57 4.47 -9.32
C LYS A 141 23.59 3.53 -8.13
N TRP A 142 23.82 2.26 -8.41
CA TRP A 142 24.07 1.24 -7.40
C TRP A 142 25.52 1.35 -6.90
N ASN A 143 25.74 2.05 -5.79
CA ASN A 143 27.06 2.15 -5.16
C ASN A 143 27.02 1.61 -3.72
N VAL A 144 28.21 1.34 -3.17
CA VAL A 144 28.36 0.81 -1.79
C VAL A 144 27.71 1.73 -0.76
N SER A 145 27.72 3.05 -0.99
CA SER A 145 27.05 4.02 -0.12
C SER A 145 25.54 3.82 -0.08
N MET A 146 24.90 3.60 -1.23
CA MET A 146 23.45 3.38 -1.32
C MET A 146 23.01 2.13 -0.56
N ILE A 147 23.80 1.05 -0.66
CA ILE A 147 23.54 -0.19 0.09
C ILE A 147 23.75 0.06 1.60
N ALA A 148 24.82 0.76 1.98
CA ALA A 148 25.08 1.11 3.38
C ALA A 148 23.96 1.96 3.98
N ASP A 149 23.47 2.96 3.25
CA ASP A 149 22.36 3.83 3.66
C ASP A 149 21.03 3.05 3.75
N CYS A 150 20.80 2.07 2.86
CA CYS A 150 19.65 1.17 2.93
C CYS A 150 19.71 0.29 4.19
N CYS A 151 20.85 -0.37 4.44
CA CYS A 151 21.07 -1.16 5.66
C CYS A 151 20.90 -0.30 6.93
N TRP A 152 21.38 0.94 6.90
CA TRP A 152 21.24 1.88 8.00
C TRP A 152 19.78 2.28 8.26
N MET A 153 19.01 2.52 7.20
CA MET A 153 17.58 2.83 7.30
C MET A 153 16.79 1.66 7.91
N ILE A 154 17.03 0.44 7.43
CA ILE A 154 16.40 -0.79 7.97
C ILE A 154 16.76 -0.98 9.45
N GLN A 155 18.02 -0.75 9.83
CA GLN A 155 18.44 -0.83 11.23
C GLN A 155 17.81 0.24 12.12
N ARG A 156 17.65 1.46 11.60
CA ARG A 156 17.06 2.59 12.33
C ARG A 156 15.58 2.37 12.63
N ASP A 157 14.85 1.82 11.67
CA ASP A 157 13.41 1.62 11.79
C ASP A 157 13.06 0.34 12.60
N ASN A 158 14.07 -0.33 13.17
CA ASN A 158 13.90 -1.44 14.09
C ASN A 158 13.40 -0.92 15.46
N PRO A 159 12.16 -1.23 15.87
CA PRO A 159 11.56 -0.71 17.12
C PRO A 159 12.26 -1.21 18.39
N CYS A 160 13.10 -2.26 18.30
CA CYS A 160 13.84 -2.82 19.43
C CYS A 160 15.16 -2.09 19.72
N LYS A 161 15.55 -1.07 18.93
CA LYS A 161 16.82 -0.35 19.11
C LYS A 161 16.59 1.16 19.21
N VAL A 162 16.95 1.76 20.35
CA VAL A 162 17.00 3.22 20.52
C VAL A 162 18.30 3.71 19.88
N HIS A 163 18.19 4.51 18.82
CA HIS A 163 19.33 5.07 18.11
C HIS A 163 19.50 6.55 18.47
N GLU A 164 20.53 6.88 19.24
CA GLU A 164 20.95 8.26 19.43
C GLU A 164 21.99 8.66 18.38
N ARG A 165 21.75 9.78 17.69
CA ARG A 165 22.80 10.42 16.88
C ARG A 165 23.87 10.97 17.83
N LYS A 166 24.96 10.23 18.01
CA LYS A 166 26.20 10.79 18.55
C LYS A 166 26.86 11.64 17.48
N SER A 167 26.62 12.94 17.55
CA SER A 167 27.43 13.92 16.82
C SER A 167 28.71 14.14 17.61
N ASP A 168 29.80 13.49 17.18
CA ASP A 168 31.12 13.93 17.60
C ASP A 168 31.36 15.30 16.95
N LYS A 169 31.13 16.37 17.72
CA LYS A 169 31.60 17.71 17.37
C LYS A 169 33.13 17.67 17.28
N ARG A 170 33.68 17.25 16.15
CA ARG A 170 35.09 17.46 15.85
C ARG A 170 35.31 18.96 15.71
N THR A 171 36.03 19.52 16.68
CA THR A 171 36.47 20.91 16.66
C THR A 171 37.29 21.17 15.40
N LEU A 172 37.05 22.33 14.78
CA LEU A 172 37.61 22.76 13.50
C LEU A 172 39.17 22.74 13.47
N GLU A 173 39.77 22.84 14.66
CA GLU A 173 41.20 22.64 14.95
C GLU A 173 41.78 21.33 14.41
N LEU A 174 41.06 20.20 14.56
CA LEU A 174 41.54 18.88 14.14
C LEU A 174 41.50 18.68 12.61
N LYS A 175 40.69 19.46 11.89
CA LYS A 175 40.68 19.46 10.42
C LYS A 175 41.88 20.19 9.85
N LYS A 176 42.34 21.28 10.48
CA LYS A 176 43.49 22.07 10.00
C LYS A 176 44.83 21.33 10.12
N LYS A 177 45.04 20.52 11.18
CA LYS A 177 46.31 19.80 11.39
C LYS A 177 46.65 18.75 10.33
N ARG A 178 45.65 18.16 9.64
CA ARG A 178 45.93 17.20 8.55
C ARG A 178 46.41 17.87 7.28
N TYR A 179 45.89 19.05 6.94
CA TYR A 179 46.30 19.78 5.74
C TYR A 179 47.72 20.35 5.81
N SER A 180 48.31 20.46 7.00
CA SER A 180 49.66 20.97 7.20
C SER A 180 50.74 19.89 7.31
N GLN A 181 50.38 18.59 7.25
CA GLN A 181 51.34 17.49 7.25
C GLN A 181 51.55 16.87 5.86
N ASP A 182 50.76 17.28 4.87
CA ASP A 182 50.83 16.81 3.48
C ASP A 182 51.43 17.87 2.53
N LEU A 183 52.24 18.82 3.04
CA LEU A 183 53.04 19.76 2.24
C LEU A 183 54.54 19.61 2.53
#